data_AF-A0A0L8HJI6-F1
#
_entry.id   AF-A0A0L8HJI6-F1
#
_cell.length_a   1.000
_cell.length_b   1.000
_cell.length_c   1.000
_cell.angle_alpha   90.00
_cell.angle_beta   90.00
_cell.angle_gamma   90.00
#
_symmetry.space_group_name_H-M   'P 1'
#
loop_
_entity.id
_entity.type
_entity.pdbx_description
1 polymer ?
#
loop_
_entity_poly.entity_id
_entity_poly.type
_entity_poly.pdbx_seq_one_letter_code
_entity_poly.pdbx_strand_id
1 'polypeptide(L)' 'FFYGELQCGKRPRHKPKKRFRDAVKISLKAFNVEVEGWEQVTQDRSVWKQMIYNRCKAFEARKIEQSILK' A
#
# COMPACT_ATOMS: atom_id res chain seq x y z
N PHE A 1 5.23 5.19 11.66
CA PHE A 1 6.32 5.94 11.01
C PHE A 1 6.76 5.13 9.80
N PHE A 2 6.51 5.65 8.59
CA PHE A 2 6.79 4.98 7.31
C PHE A 2 8.24 5.26 6.90
N TYR A 3 9.19 4.46 7.40
CA TYR A 3 10.59 4.52 6.97
C TYR A 3 11.03 3.14 6.49
N GLY A 4 10.45 2.70 5.38
CA GLY A 4 11.11 1.76 4.48
C GLY A 4 11.46 2.56 3.23
N GLU A 5 12.73 2.56 2.81
CA GLU A 5 13.13 3.24 1.58
C GLU A 5 12.24 2.74 0.43
N LEU A 6 11.40 3.63 -0.05
CA LEU A 6 10.57 3.39 -1.20
C LEU A 6 11.52 3.38 -2.40
N GLN A 7 12.08 2.22 -2.75
CA GLN A 7 12.80 2.05 -4.01
C GLN A 7 11.77 2.08 -5.16
N CYS A 8 11.11 3.22 -5.33
CA CYS A 8 10.44 3.56 -6.56
C CYS A 8 11.53 4.04 -7.50
N GLY A 9 11.91 3.21 -8.46
CA GLY A 9 12.80 3.59 -9.55
C GLY A 9 12.39 4.93 -10.20
N LYS A 10 13.35 5.58 -10.86
CA LYS A 10 13.18 6.92 -11.46
C LYS A 10 11.86 7.01 -12.25
N ARG A 11 11.06 8.02 -11.93
CA ARG A 11 9.82 8.32 -12.64
C ARG A 11 10.13 8.52 -14.14
N PRO A 12 9.38 7.87 -15.05
CA PRO A 12 9.54 8.12 -16.47
C PRO A 12 9.09 9.55 -16.84
N ARG A 13 9.94 10.33 -17.54
CA ARG A 13 9.74 11.77 -17.88
C ARG A 13 8.40 12.08 -18.55
N HIS A 14 7.88 11.16 -19.35
CA HIS A 14 6.70 11.32 -20.20
C HIS A 14 5.34 10.99 -19.56
N LYS A 15 5.27 10.50 -18.31
CA LYS A 15 3.98 10.19 -17.67
C LYS A 15 3.50 11.35 -16.78
N PRO A 16 2.21 11.69 -16.75
CA PRO A 16 1.63 12.64 -15.78
C PRO A 16 1.82 12.18 -14.33
N LYS A 17 1.74 13.11 -13.37
CA LYS A 17 1.80 12.77 -11.94
C LYS A 17 0.54 11.99 -11.60
N LYS A 18 0.68 10.79 -11.00
CA LYS A 18 -0.48 10.03 -10.51
C LYS A 18 -1.24 10.88 -9.50
N ARG A 19 -2.57 10.89 -9.58
CA ARG A 19 -3.38 11.56 -8.55
C ARG A 19 -3.18 10.83 -7.23
N PHE A 20 -3.28 11.55 -6.11
CA PHE A 20 -3.15 10.96 -4.78
C PHE A 20 -4.11 9.77 -4.59
N ARG A 21 -5.35 9.91 -5.06
CA ARG A 21 -6.36 8.84 -5.05
C ARG A 21 -5.92 7.58 -5.79
N ASP A 22 -5.23 7.73 -6.91
CA ASP A 22 -4.75 6.58 -7.70
C ASP A 22 -3.61 5.86 -6.97
N ALA A 23 -2.73 6.60 -6.30
CA ALA A 23 -1.68 6.04 -5.48
C ALA A 23 -2.27 5.22 -4.31
N VAL A 24 -3.26 5.77 -3.62
CA VAL A 24 -3.96 5.06 -2.52
C VAL A 24 -4.63 3.78 -3.03
N LYS A 25 -5.36 3.83 -4.15
CA LYS A 25 -5.99 2.64 -4.75
C LYS A 25 -4.98 1.54 -5.08
N ILE A 26 -3.81 1.90 -5.60
CA ILE A 26 -2.74 0.94 -5.90
C ILE A 26 -2.23 0.28 -4.62
N SER A 27 -1.99 1.06 -3.57
CA SER A 27 -1.57 0.52 -2.27
C SER A 27 -2.62 -0.40 -1.67
N LEU A 28 -3.91 -0.02 -1.71
CA LEU A 28 -5.00 -0.86 -1.22
C LEU A 28 -5.08 -2.20 -1.96
N LYS A 29 -4.94 -2.18 -3.30
CA LYS A 29 -4.85 -3.42 -4.10
C LYS A 29 -3.64 -4.26 -3.72
N ALA A 30 -2.48 -3.65 -3.50
CA ALA A 30 -1.28 -4.37 -3.06
C ALA A 30 -1.45 -5.03 -1.68
N PHE A 31 -2.26 -4.44 -0.81
CA PHE A 31 -2.63 -4.97 0.50
C PHE A 31 -3.83 -5.93 0.47
N ASN A 32 -4.36 -6.23 -0.71
CA ASN A 32 -5.56 -7.05 -0.91
C ASN A 32 -6.77 -6.53 -0.11
N VAL A 33 -6.89 -5.20 -0.01
CA VAL A 33 -8.06 -4.53 0.57
C VAL A 33 -9.05 -4.25 -0.56
N GLU A 34 -10.30 -4.64 -0.35
CA GLU A 34 -11.37 -4.40 -1.31
C GLU A 34 -11.54 -2.90 -1.54
N VAL A 35 -11.48 -2.50 -2.81
CA VAL A 35 -11.60 -1.08 -3.21
C VAL A 35 -13.06 -0.64 -3.24
N GLU A 36 -13.99 -1.60 -3.36
CA GLU A 36 -15.41 -1.39 -3.13
C GLU A 36 -15.65 -1.60 -1.63
N GLY A 37 -16.23 -0.62 -0.94
CA GLY A 37 -16.48 -0.75 0.51
C GLY A 37 -15.39 -0.19 1.45
N TRP A 38 -14.24 0.27 0.94
CA TRP A 38 -13.19 0.82 1.80
C TRP A 38 -13.65 2.04 2.62
N GLU A 39 -14.58 2.83 2.07
CA GLU A 39 -15.15 4.00 2.74
C GLU A 39 -15.86 3.62 4.03
N GLN A 40 -16.63 2.53 4.01
CA GLN A 40 -17.32 1.98 5.17
C GLN A 40 -16.33 1.52 6.24
N VAL A 41 -15.25 0.86 5.84
CA VAL A 41 -14.20 0.41 6.78
C VAL A 41 -13.42 1.60 7.34
N THR A 42 -13.29 2.70 6.59
CA THR A 42 -12.63 3.93 7.09
C THR A 42 -13.48 4.76 8.04
N GLN A 43 -14.79 4.52 8.13
CA GLN A 43 -15.65 5.22 9.09
C GLN A 43 -15.18 4.94 10.52
N ASP A 44 -14.80 3.69 10.82
CA ASP A 44 -14.08 3.37 12.05
C ASP A 44 -12.57 3.50 11.83
N ARG A 45 -12.04 4.63 12.28
CA ARG A 45 -10.61 4.95 12.18
C ARG A 45 -9.72 3.97 12.93
N SER A 46 -10.20 3.37 14.02
CA SER A 46 -9.43 2.43 14.85
C SER A 46 -9.27 1.10 14.13
N VAL A 47 -10.38 0.57 13.60
CA VAL A 47 -10.43 -0.65 12.79
C VAL A 47 -9.61 -0.48 11.52
N TRP A 48 -9.75 0.66 10.83
CA TRP A 48 -8.94 0.96 9.65
C TRP A 48 -7.45 0.94 9.94
N LYS A 49 -7.02 1.61 11.01
CA LYS A 49 -5.60 1.67 11.40
C LYS A 49 -5.04 0.28 11.70
N GLN A 50 -5.76 -0.52 12.48
CA GLN A 50 -5.34 -1.89 12.81
C GLN A 50 -5.29 -2.78 11.57
N MET A 51 -6.30 -2.71 10.70
CA MET A 51 -6.36 -3.47 9.46
C MET A 51 -5.17 -3.14 8.55
N ILE A 52 -4.93 -1.86 8.26
CA ILE A 52 -3.82 -1.43 7.41
C ILE A 52 -2.48 -1.86 8.02
N TYR A 53 -2.29 -1.69 9.34
CA TYR A 53 -1.04 -2.10 9.99
C TYR A 53 -0.76 -3.59 9.80
N ASN A 54 -1.76 -4.45 10.04
CA ASN A 54 -1.62 -5.89 9.88
C ASN A 54 -1.35 -6.28 8.42
N ARG A 55 -2.06 -5.66 7.46
CA ARG A 55 -1.86 -5.91 6.02
C ARG A 55 -0.48 -5.44 5.54
N CYS A 56 -0.02 -4.27 5.99
CA CYS A 56 1.32 -3.77 5.68
C CYS A 56 2.41 -4.71 6.21
N LYS A 57 2.30 -5.15 7.47
CA LYS A 57 3.26 -6.08 8.07
C LYS A 57 3.36 -7.39 7.29
N ALA A 58 2.22 -7.94 6.85
CA ALA A 58 2.20 -9.15 6.03
C ALA A 58 2.80 -8.92 4.63
N PHE A 59 2.55 -7.76 4.03
CA PHE A 59 3.11 -7.39 2.72
C PHE A 59 4.64 -7.24 2.78
N GLU A 60 5.16 -6.58 3.81
CA GLU A 60 6.60 -6.42 4.02
C GLU A 60 7.29 -7.77 4.26
N ALA A 61 6.70 -8.65 5.08
CA ALA A 61 7.22 -10.00 5.29
C ALA A 61 7.33 -10.78 3.95
N ARG A 62 6.26 -10.77 3.13
CA ARG A 62 6.28 -11.39 1.80
C ARG A 62 7.35 -10.79 0.87
N LYS A 63 7.57 -9.48 0.93
CA LYS A 63 8.60 -8.81 0.14
C LYS A 63 10.01 -9.22 0.57
N ILE A 64 10.24 -9.34 1.88
CA ILE A 64 11.52 -9.81 2.43
C ILE A 64 11.77 -11.26 2.00
N GLU A 65 10.78 -12.15 2.15
CA GLU A 65 10.87 -13.54 1.68
C GLU A 65 11.21 -13.62 0.18
N GLN A 66 10.52 -12.85 -0.67
CA GLN A 66 10.80 -12.78 -2.11
C GLN A 66 12.18 -12.20 -2.45
N SER A 67 12.71 -11.33 -1.60
CA SER A 67 14.05 -10.77 -1.79
C SER A 67 15.15 -11.73 -1.37
N ILE A 68 14.88 -12.64 -0.43
CA ILE A 68 15.82 -13.68 0.02
C ILE A 68 15.87 -14.82 -1.02
N LEU A 69 14.76 -15.09 -1.71
CA LEU A 69 14.65 -16.17 -2.71
C LEU A 69 15.28 -15.83 -4.08
N LYS A 70 15.76 -14.61 -4.27
CA LYS A 70 16.35 -14.08 -5.51
C LYS A 70 17.86 -13.99 -5.41
#